data_AF-A0A6A4CNP0-F1
#
_entry.id   AF-A0A6A4CNP0-F1
#
_cell.length_a   1.000
_cell.length_b   1.000
_cell.length_c   1.000
_cell.angle_alpha   90.00
_cell.angle_beta   90.00
_cell.angle_gamma   90.00
#
_symmetry.space_group_name_H-M   'P 1'
#
loop_
_entity.id
_entity.type
_entity.pdbx_description
1 polymer ?
#
loop_
_entity_poly.entity_id
_entity_poly.type
_entity_poly.pdbx_seq_one_letter_code
_entity_poly.pdbx_strand_id
1 'polypeptide(L)'
;MALILCGVHFQVEHKPGGLNVVVDALSCRPDYAVHKADANAIGIVRTTTPSSSLIDDVRSAYANDADAKQLLDYFAAPSDKSRQKLAKHLRARVHR
;
A
#
# COMPACT_ATOMS: atom_id res chain seq x y z
N MET A 1 -14.18 19.88 0.91
CA MET A 1 -14.11 19.41 -0.49
C MET A 1 -12.89 18.50 -0.55
N ALA A 2 -13.02 17.21 -0.89
CA ALA A 2 -11.88 16.29 -0.93
C ALA A 2 -11.27 16.29 -2.34
N LEU A 3 -9.96 16.51 -2.43
CA LEU A 3 -9.22 16.57 -3.70
C LEU A 3 -8.13 15.50 -3.68
N ILE A 4 -7.98 14.75 -4.78
CA ILE A 4 -6.97 13.69 -4.91
C ILE A 4 -5.86 14.24 -5.81
N LEU A 5 -4.62 14.28 -5.30
CA LEU A 5 -3.45 14.57 -6.12
C LEU A 5 -2.55 13.35 -6.16
N CYS A 6 -2.22 12.90 -7.37
CA CYS A 6 -1.22 11.86 -7.67
C CYS A 6 -1.23 10.68 -6.67
N GLY A 7 -2.37 9.98 -6.59
CA GLY A 7 -2.48 8.76 -5.79
C GLY A 7 -2.45 8.94 -4.27
N VAL A 8 -2.53 10.17 -3.76
CA VAL A 8 -2.65 10.44 -2.32
C VAL A 8 -3.92 11.26 -2.06
N HIS A 9 -4.73 10.75 -1.12
CA HIS A 9 -5.97 11.41 -0.70
C HIS A 9 -5.66 12.44 0.38
N PHE A 10 -5.78 13.73 0.06
CA PHE A 10 -5.67 14.79 1.05
C PHE A 10 -7.04 15.43 1.30
N GLN A 11 -7.40 15.58 2.57
CA GLN A 11 -8.55 16.39 2.96
C GLN A 11 -8.05 17.80 3.25
N VAL A 12 -8.51 18.77 2.45
CA VAL A 12 -8.24 20.18 2.69
C VAL A 12 -9.52 20.84 3.18
N GLU A 13 -9.48 21.35 4.41
CA GLU A 13 -10.57 22.10 5.02
C GLU A 13 -10.37 23.59 4.75
N HIS A 14 -11.39 24.24 4.19
CA HIS A 14 -11.34 25.67 3.91
C HIS A 14 -11.78 26.44 5.16
N LYS A 15 -10.85 27.15 5.81
CA LYS A 15 -11.18 28.11 6.87
C LYS A 15 -11.53 29.47 6.24
N PRO A 16 -12.76 29.98 6.40
CA PRO A 16 -13.14 31.28 5.85
C PRO A 16 -12.36 32.39 6.55
N GLY A 17 -11.64 33.21 5.78
CA GLY A 17 -10.88 34.37 6.27
C GLY A 17 -9.38 34.38 5.94
N GLY A 18 -8.82 33.33 5.32
CA GLY A 18 -7.42 33.30 4.88
C GLY A 18 -7.27 33.02 3.39
N LEU A 19 -6.32 33.68 2.73
CA LEU A 19 -5.95 33.45 1.32
C LEU A 19 -5.44 32.02 1.13
N ASN A 20 -6.29 31.13 0.64
CA ASN A 20 -5.98 29.71 0.52
C ASN A 20 -5.46 29.39 -0.89
N VAL A 21 -4.25 29.89 -1.18
CA VAL A 21 -3.59 29.83 -2.50
C VAL A 21 -3.49 28.40 -3.04
N VAL A 22 -3.31 27.42 -2.15
CA VAL A 22 -3.26 26.00 -2.52
C VAL A 22 -4.61 25.49 -3.00
N VAL A 23 -5.71 25.89 -2.36
CA VAL A 23 -7.06 25.50 -2.78
C VAL A 23 -7.40 26.16 -4.11
N ASP A 24 -7.07 27.43 -4.27
CA ASP A 24 -7.37 28.21 -5.47
C ASP A 24 -6.61 27.66 -6.69
N ALA A 25 -5.30 27.42 -6.56
CA ALA A 25 -4.48 26.83 -7.62
C ALA A 25 -4.93 25.41 -8.02
N LEU A 26 -5.45 24.63 -7.08
CA LEU A 26 -5.99 23.29 -7.36
C LEU A 26 -7.40 23.33 -7.94
N SER A 27 -8.22 24.33 -7.59
CA SER A 27 -9.56 24.53 -8.15
C SER A 27 -9.55 24.99 -9.61
N CYS A 28 -8.46 25.61 -10.06
CA CYS A 28 -8.32 26.12 -11.42
C CYS A 28 -7.86 25.08 -12.46
N ARG A 29 -7.61 23.82 -12.07
CA ARG A 29 -7.17 22.77 -13.02
C ARG A 29 -8.37 22.22 -13.82
N PRO A 30 -8.48 22.52 -15.14
CA PRO A 30 -9.64 22.15 -15.95
C PRO A 30 -9.71 20.65 -16.29
N ASP A 31 -8.63 19.91 -16.03
CA ASP A 31 -8.51 18.45 -16.17
C ASP A 31 -9.17 17.68 -15.02
N TYR A 32 -9.61 18.36 -13.95
CA TYR A 32 -10.25 17.75 -12.80
C TYR A 32 -11.79 17.78 -12.90
N ALA A 33 -12.33 17.17 -13.96
CA ALA A 33 -13.76 16.87 -14.01
C ALA A 33 -14.06 15.80 -12.94
N VAL A 34 -14.71 16.22 -11.85
CA VAL A 34 -15.20 15.33 -10.78
C VAL A 34 -16.19 14.34 -11.39
N HIS A 35 -15.72 13.13 -11.71
CA HIS A 35 -16.62 12.01 -11.94
C HIS A 35 -17.28 11.69 -10.60
N LYS A 36 -18.55 12.04 -10.48
CA LYS A 36 -19.44 11.62 -9.38
C LYS A 36 -19.67 10.11 -9.51
N ALA A 37 -18.66 9.32 -9.19
CA ALA A 37 -18.82 7.89 -9.01
C ALA A 37 -19.40 7.66 -7.61
N ASP A 38 -20.49 6.91 -7.56
CA ASP A 38 -21.16 6.46 -6.34
C ASP A 38 -20.14 5.94 -5.32
N ALA A 39 -20.08 6.59 -4.16
CA ALA A 39 -19.14 6.31 -3.09
C ALA A 39 -19.32 4.91 -2.46
N ASN A 40 -20.41 4.20 -2.83
CA ASN A 40 -20.65 2.84 -2.36
C ASN A 40 -20.10 1.74 -3.29
N ALA A 41 -19.57 2.09 -4.46
CA ALA A 41 -18.86 1.15 -5.31
C ALA A 41 -17.39 1.07 -4.89
N ILE A 42 -17.13 0.68 -3.63
CA ILE A 42 -15.83 0.10 -3.25
C ILE A 42 -15.78 -1.31 -3.86
N GLY A 43 -15.79 -1.36 -5.19
CA GLY A 43 -15.31 -2.52 -5.90
C GLY A 43 -13.85 -2.60 -5.51
N ILE A 44 -13.49 -3.66 -4.76
CA ILE A 44 -12.12 -4.07 -4.48
C ILE A 44 -11.31 -3.75 -5.73
N VAL A 45 -10.54 -2.65 -5.69
CA VAL A 45 -9.64 -2.28 -6.77
C VAL A 45 -8.70 -3.46 -6.83
N ARG A 46 -8.92 -4.32 -7.82
CA ARG A 46 -8.02 -5.40 -8.14
C ARG A 46 -6.70 -4.70 -8.39
N THR A 47 -5.81 -4.77 -7.41
CA THR A 47 -4.39 -4.54 -7.59
C THR A 47 -3.98 -5.56 -8.64
N THR A 48 -4.11 -5.19 -9.91
CA THR A 48 -3.48 -5.93 -10.99
C THR A 48 -2.01 -5.81 -10.68
N THR A 49 -1.44 -6.85 -10.05
CA THR A 49 -0.02 -6.97 -9.88
C THR A 49 0.56 -6.72 -11.27
N PRO A 50 1.35 -5.65 -11.49
CA PRO A 50 1.96 -5.45 -12.78
C PRO A 50 2.73 -6.74 -13.08
N SER A 51 2.37 -7.38 -14.20
CA SER A 51 2.99 -8.63 -14.60
C SER A 51 4.47 -8.34 -14.81
N SER A 52 5.27 -8.72 -13.84
CA SER A 52 6.69 -8.40 -13.75
C SER A 52 7.39 -9.61 -13.17
N SER A 53 8.49 -10.01 -13.81
CA SER A 53 9.33 -11.12 -13.34
C SER A 53 10.02 -10.80 -12.03
N LEU A 54 10.05 -9.52 -11.63
CA LEU A 54 10.75 -9.02 -10.46
C LEU A 54 10.44 -9.83 -9.19
N ILE A 55 9.18 -10.23 -8.99
CA ILE A 55 8.79 -11.01 -7.81
C ILE A 55 9.43 -12.41 -7.82
N ASP A 56 9.50 -13.05 -9.00
CA ASP A 56 10.13 -14.35 -9.16
C ASP A 56 11.67 -14.24 -9.13
N ASP A 57 12.24 -13.18 -9.69
CA ASP A 57 13.68 -12.88 -9.65
C ASP A 57 14.15 -12.64 -8.20
N VAL A 58 13.38 -11.88 -7.41
CA VAL A 58 13.63 -11.69 -5.98
C VAL A 58 13.51 -13.02 -5.24
N ARG A 59 12.48 -13.83 -5.52
CA ARG A 59 12.31 -15.15 -4.90
C ARG A 59 13.51 -16.07 -5.20
N SER A 60 14.01 -16.04 -6.43
CA SER A 60 15.19 -16.81 -6.85
C SER A 60 16.47 -16.33 -6.15
N ALA A 61 16.68 -15.02 -6.03
CA ALA A 61 17.85 -14.46 -5.36
C ALA A 61 17.96 -14.90 -3.90
N TYR A 62 16.82 -15.04 -3.22
CA TYR A 62 16.76 -15.48 -1.81
C TYR A 62 16.51 -16.99 -1.63
N ALA A 63 16.48 -17.79 -2.70
CA ALA A 63 16.17 -19.22 -2.61
C ALA A 63 17.19 -20.01 -1.77
N ASN A 64 18.45 -19.56 -1.73
CA ASN A 64 19.55 -20.18 -0.98
C ASN A 64 19.70 -19.62 0.44
N ASP A 65 18.99 -18.54 0.77
CA ASP A 65 19.06 -17.93 2.10
C ASP A 65 18.22 -18.75 3.09
N ALA A 66 18.90 -19.29 4.11
CA ALA A 66 18.28 -20.16 5.10
C ALA A 66 17.21 -19.44 5.94
N ASP A 67 17.41 -18.16 6.23
CA ASP A 67 16.47 -17.35 6.99
C ASP A 67 15.25 -16.99 6.13
N ALA A 68 15.47 -16.60 4.87
CA ALA A 68 14.40 -16.29 3.92
C ALA A 68 13.51 -17.50 3.67
N LYS A 69 14.09 -18.70 3.55
CA LYS A 69 13.33 -19.94 3.41
C LYS A 69 12.43 -20.20 4.63
N GLN A 70 12.97 -20.06 5.85
CA GLN A 70 12.17 -20.21 7.07
C GLN A 70 11.03 -19.19 7.16
N LEU A 71 11.26 -17.96 6.70
CA LEU A 71 10.23 -16.92 6.66
C LEU A 71 9.15 -17.24 5.63
N LEU A 72 9.52 -17.69 4.43
CA LEU A 72 8.56 -18.09 3.40
C LEU A 72 7.69 -19.27 3.85
N ASP A 73 8.30 -20.30 4.45
CA ASP A 73 7.57 -21.44 5.01
C ASP A 73 6.60 -21.01 6.12
N TYR A 74 6.99 -20.04 6.94
CA TYR A 74 6.10 -19.46 7.96
C TYR A 74 4.94 -18.67 7.36
N PHE A 75 5.18 -17.83 6.35
CA PHE A 75 4.13 -17.04 5.70
C PHE A 75 3.14 -17.91 4.90
N ALA A 76 3.57 -19.06 4.40
CA ALA A 76 2.68 -20.03 3.76
C ALA A 76 1.66 -20.65 4.74
N ALA A 77 2.05 -20.84 6.01
CA ALA A 77 1.17 -21.35 7.07
C ALA A 77 1.43 -20.64 8.41
N PRO A 78 0.91 -19.41 8.59
CA PRO A 78 1.14 -18.63 9.80
C PRO A 78 0.41 -19.28 10.98
N SER A 79 1.18 -19.68 12.00
CA SER A 79 0.65 -20.27 13.24
C SER A 79 1.64 -20.03 14.37
N ASP A 80 1.18 -20.00 15.62
CA ASP A 80 2.08 -19.91 16.78
C ASP A 80 3.04 -21.10 16.86
N LYS A 81 2.61 -22.27 16.40
CA LYS A 81 3.47 -23.47 16.33
C LYS A 81 4.56 -23.30 15.28
N SER A 82 4.26 -22.73 14.10
CA SER A 82 5.27 -22.45 13.07
C SER A 82 6.19 -21.29 13.49
N ARG A 83 5.66 -20.31 14.22
CA ARG A 83 6.43 -19.22 14.83
C ARG A 83 7.45 -19.72 15.86
N GLN A 84 7.11 -20.71 16.68
CA GLN A 84 8.06 -21.30 17.64
C GLN A 84 9.20 -22.06 16.96
N LYS A 85 8.99 -22.58 15.75
CA LYS A 85 10.02 -23.26 14.94
C LYS A 85 11.01 -22.29 14.28
N LEU A 86 10.68 -20.99 14.18
CA LEU A 86 11.58 -19.98 13.65
C LEU A 86 12.80 -19.75 14.56
N ALA A 87 13.94 -19.47 13.94
CA ALA A 87 15.12 -19.00 14.66
C ALA A 87 14.80 -17.77 15.54
N LYS A 88 15.49 -17.63 16.67
CA LYS A 88 15.20 -16.61 17.68
C LYS A 88 15.25 -15.19 17.10
N HIS A 89 16.22 -14.92 16.23
CA HIS A 89 16.37 -13.61 15.58
C HIS A 89 15.24 -13.32 14.59
N LEU A 90 14.69 -14.34 13.92
CA LEU A 90 13.56 -14.18 13.00
C LEU A 90 12.25 -13.93 13.73
N ARG A 91 12.03 -14.61 14.87
CA ARG A 91 10.84 -14.41 15.72
C ARG A 91 10.67 -12.95 16.16
N ALA A 92 11.77 -12.26 16.44
CA ALA A 92 11.76 -10.85 16.82
C ALA A 92 11.40 -9.92 15.65
N ARG A 93 11.72 -10.33 14.41
CA ARG A 93 11.46 -9.54 13.20
C ARG A 93 10.04 -9.67 12.68
N VAL A 94 9.44 -10.84 12.80
CA VAL A 94 8.08 -11.12 12.29
C VAL A 94 6.97 -10.34 13.02
N HIS A 95 7.22 -9.86 14.25
CA HIS A 95 6.23 -9.15 15.07
C HIS A 95 6.29 -7.61 14.93
N ARG A 96 7.19 -7.07 14.10
CA ARG A 96 7.28 -5.63 13.85
C ARG A 96 6.30 -5.18 12.79
#